data_AF-A0A9X9F3X6-F1
#
_entry.id   AF-A0A9X9F3X6-F1
#
_cell.length_a   1.000
_cell.length_b   1.000
_cell.length_c   1.000
_cell.angle_alpha   90.00
_cell.angle_beta   90.00
_cell.angle_gamma   90.00
#
_symmetry.space_group_name_H-M   'P 1'
#
loop_
_entity.id
_entity.type
_entity.pdbx_description
1 polymer ?
#
loop_
_entity_poly.entity_id
_entity_poly.type
_entity_poly.pdbx_seq_one_letter_code
_entity_poly.pdbx_strand_id
1 'polypeptide(L)'
;AAPFFVQTFAKEIFKSEYESYEGLLRVVIHNRFKFAQKHFPMIKILIQEVPFQSELKNEIQQLVETELFSHFKKLIVKFQEEGEIIEIPPSSVLRLTLSAVLGLLLTRFLLLPEEKWNDEAEIENTIQF
;
A
#
# COMPACT_ATOMS: atom_id res chain seq x y z
N ALA A 1 -15.11 -8.42 -5.38
CA ALA A 1 -13.76 -8.26 -5.98
C ALA A 1 -12.76 -7.63 -5.00
N ALA A 2 -13.09 -6.51 -4.34
CA ALA A 2 -12.20 -5.84 -3.39
C ALA A 2 -11.62 -6.73 -2.27
N PRO A 3 -12.40 -7.63 -1.62
CA PRO A 3 -11.85 -8.52 -0.58
C PRO A 3 -10.74 -9.47 -1.08
N PHE A 4 -10.87 -9.96 -2.31
CA PHE A 4 -9.88 -10.88 -2.90
C PHE A 4 -8.51 -10.21 -3.11
N PHE A 5 -8.47 -8.91 -3.46
CA PHE A 5 -7.22 -8.20 -3.70
C PHE A 5 -6.42 -7.95 -2.43
N VAL A 6 -7.12 -7.63 -1.34
CA VAL A 6 -6.50 -7.45 -0.02
C VAL A 6 -5.87 -8.76 0.45
N GLN A 7 -6.57 -9.89 0.31
CA GLN A 7 -6.04 -11.21 0.68
C GLN A 7 -4.86 -11.64 -0.19
N THR A 8 -4.94 -11.39 -1.51
CA THR A 8 -3.85 -11.72 -2.43
C THR A 8 -2.60 -10.92 -2.12
N PHE A 9 -2.75 -9.63 -1.85
CA PHE A 9 -1.65 -8.75 -1.44
C PHE A 9 -1.02 -9.18 -0.11
N ALA A 10 -1.84 -9.44 0.91
CA ALA A 10 -1.37 -9.94 2.20
C ALA A 10 -0.51 -11.20 2.02
N LYS A 11 -0.99 -12.16 1.22
CA LYS A 11 -0.26 -13.40 0.91
C LYS A 11 1.05 -13.17 0.15
N GLU A 12 1.14 -12.16 -0.71
CA GLU A 12 2.35 -11.86 -1.48
C GLU A 12 3.42 -11.20 -0.62
N ILE A 13 3.03 -10.22 0.21
CA ILE A 13 3.97 -9.47 1.04
C ILE A 13 4.47 -10.29 2.23
N PHE A 14 3.62 -11.09 2.86
CA PHE A 14 3.98 -11.80 4.08
C PHE A 14 4.69 -13.15 3.85
N LYS A 15 4.95 -13.54 2.61
CA LYS A 15 5.75 -14.74 2.29
C LYS A 15 7.25 -14.51 2.33
N SER A 16 7.69 -13.26 2.30
CA SER A 16 9.09 -12.88 2.21
C SER A 16 9.56 -12.26 3.51
N GLU A 17 10.77 -12.62 3.93
CA GLU A 17 11.51 -11.85 4.91
C GLU A 17 12.20 -10.69 4.19
N TYR A 18 12.24 -9.53 4.85
CA TYR A 18 12.86 -8.32 4.31
C TYR A 18 14.02 -7.92 5.22
N GLU A 19 15.15 -7.60 4.59
CA GLU A 19 16.39 -7.18 5.27
C GLU A 19 16.32 -5.75 5.78
N SER A 20 15.49 -4.90 5.14
CA SER A 20 15.29 -3.51 5.55
C SER A 20 13.86 -3.05 5.26
N TYR A 21 13.43 -1.97 5.90
CA TYR A 21 12.16 -1.33 5.67
C TYR A 21 12.07 -0.76 4.26
N GLU A 22 13.15 -0.18 3.74
CA GLU A 22 13.21 0.23 2.33
C GLU A 22 13.03 -0.95 1.38
N GLY A 23 13.65 -2.10 1.69
CA GLY A 23 13.50 -3.34 0.93
C GLY A 23 12.04 -3.80 0.89
N LEU A 24 11.36 -3.75 2.03
CA LEU A 24 9.91 -3.99 2.13
C LEU A 24 9.13 -3.00 1.26
N LEU A 25 9.38 -1.69 1.40
CA LEU A 25 8.66 -0.65 0.64
C LEU A 25 8.85 -0.83 -0.86
N ARG A 26 10.06 -1.12 -1.32
CA ARG A 26 10.36 -1.36 -2.73
C ARG A 26 9.54 -2.50 -3.29
N VAL A 27 9.49 -3.64 -2.61
CA VAL A 27 8.68 -4.79 -3.03
C VAL A 27 7.19 -4.44 -3.04
N VAL A 28 6.69 -3.81 -1.97
CA VAL A 28 5.29 -3.40 -1.84
C VAL A 28 4.90 -2.44 -2.96
N ILE A 29 5.62 -1.34 -3.14
CA ILE A 29 5.28 -0.29 -4.10
C ILE A 29 5.31 -0.84 -5.52
N HIS A 30 6.36 -1.57 -5.91
CA HIS A 30 6.43 -2.18 -7.23
C HIS A 30 5.27 -3.13 -7.51
N ASN A 31 4.92 -3.95 -6.53
CA ASN A 31 3.80 -4.87 -6.65
C ASN A 31 2.46 -4.10 -6.80
N ARG A 32 2.23 -3.06 -5.98
CA ARG A 32 1.03 -2.22 -6.05
C ARG A 32 0.97 -1.39 -7.33
N PHE A 33 2.11 -0.93 -7.83
CA PHE A 33 2.22 -0.19 -9.09
C PHE A 33 1.84 -1.07 -10.28
N LYS A 34 2.42 -2.29 -10.39
CA LYS A 34 2.05 -3.26 -11.43
C LYS A 34 0.58 -3.65 -11.37
N PHE A 35 0.06 -3.84 -10.16
CA PHE A 35 -1.35 -4.12 -9.95
C PHE A 35 -2.24 -2.97 -10.44
N ALA A 36 -1.91 -1.73 -10.07
CA ALA A 36 -2.63 -0.54 -10.51
C ALA A 36 -2.59 -0.39 -12.03
N GLN A 37 -1.41 -0.50 -12.65
CA GLN A 37 -1.24 -0.43 -14.10
C GLN A 37 -2.13 -1.40 -14.86
N LYS A 38 -2.30 -2.62 -14.36
CA LYS A 38 -3.13 -3.66 -14.99
C LYS A 38 -4.63 -3.51 -14.71
N HIS A 39 -5.00 -2.99 -13.55
CA HIS A 39 -6.38 -3.04 -13.04
C HIS A 39 -7.00 -1.67 -12.73
N PHE A 40 -6.39 -0.57 -13.19
CA PHE A 40 -6.80 0.78 -12.82
C PHE A 40 -8.28 1.10 -13.08
N PRO A 41 -8.89 0.73 -14.23
CA PRO A 41 -10.31 1.01 -14.46
C PRO A 41 -11.22 0.44 -13.37
N MET A 42 -10.91 -0.75 -12.87
CA MET A 42 -11.64 -1.39 -11.78
C MET A 42 -11.34 -0.71 -10.43
N ILE A 43 -10.08 -0.35 -10.16
CA ILE A 43 -9.70 0.39 -8.95
C ILE A 43 -10.42 1.74 -8.88
N LYS A 44 -10.54 2.44 -10.01
CA LYS A 44 -11.28 3.70 -10.12
C LYS A 44 -12.75 3.55 -9.73
N ILE A 45 -13.41 2.48 -10.18
CA ILE A 45 -14.79 2.17 -9.78
C ILE A 45 -14.87 1.96 -8.27
N LEU A 46 -13.96 1.17 -7.68
CA LEU A 46 -13.95 0.93 -6.23
C LEU A 46 -13.76 2.23 -5.43
N ILE A 47 -12.86 3.11 -5.85
CA ILE A 47 -12.65 4.42 -5.21
C ILE A 47 -13.93 5.27 -5.25
N GLN A 48 -14.67 5.19 -6.36
CA GLN A 48 -15.90 5.96 -6.54
C GLN A 48 -17.10 5.38 -5.80
N GLU A 49 -17.21 4.05 -5.70
CA GLU A 49 -18.41 3.39 -5.15
C GLU A 49 -18.32 3.06 -3.66
N VAL A 50 -17.16 2.62 -3.17
CA VAL A 50 -16.97 2.17 -1.77
C VAL A 50 -17.42 3.22 -0.74
N PRO A 51 -17.13 4.54 -0.91
CA PRO A 51 -17.58 5.55 0.05
C PRO A 51 -19.10 5.64 0.22
N PHE A 52 -19.87 5.22 -0.79
CA PHE A 52 -21.34 5.29 -0.81
C PHE A 52 -22.01 3.94 -0.51
N GLN A 53 -21.25 2.86 -0.35
CA GLN A 53 -21.74 1.52 -0.04
C GLN A 53 -21.30 1.09 1.36
N SER A 54 -22.15 1.32 2.36
CA SER A 54 -21.84 1.07 3.79
C SER A 54 -21.44 -0.38 4.07
N GLU A 55 -22.09 -1.35 3.43
CA GLU A 55 -21.79 -2.79 3.59
C GLU A 55 -20.39 -3.12 3.08
N LEU A 56 -20.10 -2.76 1.82
CA LEU A 56 -18.79 -2.99 1.21
C LEU A 56 -17.66 -2.26 1.96
N LYS A 57 -17.92 -1.04 2.44
CA LYS A 57 -16.97 -0.30 3.28
C LYS A 57 -16.62 -1.09 4.54
N ASN A 58 -17.63 -1.60 5.26
CA ASN A 58 -17.42 -2.35 6.49
C ASN A 58 -16.65 -3.66 6.24
N GLU A 59 -16.97 -4.38 5.16
CA GLU A 59 -16.23 -5.60 4.77
C GLU A 59 -14.75 -5.32 4.49
N ILE A 60 -14.45 -4.25 3.75
CA ILE A 60 -13.07 -3.86 3.44
C ILE A 60 -12.35 -3.44 4.71
N GLN A 61 -12.99 -2.67 5.59
CA GLN A 61 -12.40 -2.26 6.87
C GLN A 61 -12.03 -3.46 7.74
N GLN A 62 -12.97 -4.38 7.95
CA GLN A 62 -12.71 -5.60 8.72
C GLN A 62 -11.55 -6.40 8.13
N LEU A 63 -11.52 -6.58 6.82
CA LEU A 63 -10.48 -7.35 6.16
C LEU A 63 -9.09 -6.70 6.28
N VAL A 64 -9.01 -5.37 6.16
CA VAL A 64 -7.76 -4.64 6.35
C VAL A 64 -7.28 -4.76 7.80
N GLU A 65 -8.17 -4.66 8.77
CA GLU A 65 -7.85 -4.82 10.18
C GLU A 65 -7.34 -6.23 10.52
N THR A 66 -8.01 -7.27 10.02
CA THR A 66 -7.64 -8.66 10.34
C THR A 66 -6.40 -9.14 9.58
N GLU A 67 -6.34 -8.89 8.27
CA GLU A 67 -5.31 -9.47 7.39
C GLU A 67 -4.06 -8.62 7.29
N LEU A 68 -4.17 -7.29 7.23
CA LEU A 68 -3.03 -6.41 6.95
C LEU A 68 -2.47 -5.77 8.22
N PHE A 69 -3.32 -5.17 9.05
CA PHE A 69 -2.87 -4.33 10.15
C PHE A 69 -2.05 -5.11 11.19
N SER A 70 -2.52 -6.29 11.59
CA SER A 70 -1.86 -7.14 12.58
C SER A 70 -0.45 -7.57 12.16
N HIS A 71 -0.26 -7.89 10.88
CA HIS A 71 1.01 -8.32 10.30
C HIS A 71 1.97 -7.15 10.08
N PHE A 72 1.48 -6.05 9.48
CA PHE A 72 2.30 -4.85 9.28
C PHE A 72 2.79 -4.27 10.61
N LYS A 73 1.97 -4.31 11.67
CA LYS A 73 2.39 -3.83 12.99
C LYS A 73 3.62 -4.57 13.50
N LYS A 74 3.71 -5.90 13.32
CA LYS A 74 4.88 -6.69 13.75
C LYS A 74 6.13 -6.33 12.95
N LEU A 75 6.01 -6.18 11.63
CA LEU A 75 7.11 -5.76 10.77
C LEU A 75 7.60 -4.35 11.11
N ILE A 76 6.70 -3.41 11.32
CA ILE A 76 7.05 -2.04 11.69
C ILE A 76 7.79 -2.02 13.03
N VAL A 77 7.32 -2.76 14.04
CA VAL A 77 8.02 -2.84 15.34
C VAL A 77 9.43 -3.41 15.17
N LYS A 78 9.59 -4.48 14.39
CA LYS A 78 10.92 -5.03 14.07
C LYS A 78 11.85 -3.95 13.50
N PHE A 79 11.41 -3.21 12.48
CA PHE A 79 12.23 -2.17 11.86
C PHE A 79 12.46 -0.94 12.74
N GLN A 80 11.57 -0.66 13.70
CA GLN A 80 11.79 0.35 14.74
C GLN A 80 12.89 -0.10 15.72
N GLU A 81 12.87 -1.36 16.15
CA GLU A 81 13.91 -1.95 17.02
C GLU A 81 15.28 -1.97 16.33
N GLU A 82 15.32 -2.12 15.00
CA GLU A 82 16.53 -2.06 14.17
C GLU A 82 16.99 -0.62 13.88
N GLY A 83 16.21 0.40 14.30
CA GLY A 83 16.54 1.82 14.13
C GLY A 83 16.26 2.38 12.73
N GLU A 84 15.59 1.63 11.86
CA GLU A 84 15.24 2.06 10.49
C GLU A 84 14.02 2.99 10.44
N ILE A 85 13.13 2.91 11.44
CA ILE A 85 11.93 3.73 11.53
C ILE A 85 11.93 4.44 12.87
N ILE A 86 11.59 5.73 12.86
CA ILE A 86 11.45 6.52 14.10
C ILE A 86 10.41 5.92 15.06
N GLU A 87 10.61 6.10 16.37
CA GLU A 87 9.72 5.59 17.42
C GLU A 87 8.40 6.39 17.50
N ILE A 88 7.48 6.10 16.60
CA ILE A 88 6.09 6.58 16.61
C ILE A 88 5.12 5.38 16.64
N PRO A 89 3.83 5.58 16.94
CA PRO A 89 2.88 4.47 16.93
C PRO A 89 2.91 3.71 15.59
N PRO A 90 2.98 2.36 15.57
CA PRO A 90 3.03 1.60 14.32
C PRO A 90 1.85 1.85 13.39
N SER A 91 0.68 2.19 13.94
CA SER A 91 -0.48 2.64 13.18
C SER A 91 -0.20 3.93 12.39
N SER A 92 0.56 4.85 12.97
CA SER A 92 0.98 6.09 12.34
C SER A 92 1.98 5.82 11.21
N VAL A 93 2.96 4.95 11.42
CA VAL A 93 3.90 4.51 10.37
C VAL A 93 3.12 3.91 9.20
N LEU A 94 2.19 2.97 9.47
CA LEU A 94 1.38 2.34 8.43
C LEU A 94 0.51 3.36 7.68
N ARG A 95 -0.16 4.28 8.38
CA ARG A 95 -0.96 5.35 7.76
C ARG A 95 -0.10 6.22 6.85
N LEU A 96 1.09 6.62 7.29
CA LEU A 96 2.02 7.44 6.50
C LEU A 96 2.51 6.67 5.27
N THR A 97 2.92 5.42 5.45
CA THR A 97 3.30 4.52 4.35
C THR A 97 2.21 4.44 3.29
N LEU A 98 0.99 4.10 3.72
CA LEU A 98 -0.16 3.98 2.82
C LEU A 98 -0.48 5.31 2.12
N SER A 99 -0.30 6.44 2.81
CA SER A 99 -0.53 7.76 2.21
C SER A 99 0.48 8.05 1.10
N ALA A 100 1.75 7.73 1.29
CA ALA A 100 2.80 7.89 0.28
C ALA A 100 2.53 6.97 -0.93
N VAL A 101 2.28 5.68 -0.68
CA VAL A 101 2.01 4.71 -1.75
C VAL A 101 0.75 5.07 -2.53
N LEU A 102 -0.37 5.33 -1.85
CA LEU A 102 -1.62 5.71 -2.52
C LEU A 102 -1.49 7.06 -3.22
N GLY A 103 -0.75 8.01 -2.65
CA GLY A 103 -0.47 9.30 -3.27
C GLY A 103 0.22 9.15 -4.62
N LEU A 104 1.27 8.33 -4.69
CA LEU A 104 1.96 7.98 -5.95
C LEU A 104 0.97 7.38 -6.97
N LEU A 105 0.22 6.34 -6.58
CA LEU A 105 -0.67 5.63 -7.50
C LEU A 105 -1.81 6.52 -8.00
N LEU A 106 -2.46 7.27 -7.11
CA LEU A 106 -3.57 8.15 -7.48
C LEU A 106 -3.06 9.30 -8.37
N THR A 107 -1.90 9.87 -8.06
CA THR A 107 -1.33 10.93 -8.90
C THR A 107 -1.00 10.38 -10.29
N ARG A 108 -0.29 9.26 -10.36
CA ARG A 108 0.16 8.67 -11.63
C ARG A 108 -0.98 8.18 -12.52
N PHE A 109 -1.99 7.53 -11.95
CA PHE A 109 -3.03 6.84 -12.73
C PHE A 109 -4.37 7.60 -12.78
N LEU A 110 -4.70 8.40 -11.76
CA LEU A 110 -5.97 9.14 -11.71
C LEU A 110 -5.82 10.59 -12.18
N LEU A 111 -4.86 11.32 -11.60
CA LEU A 111 -4.77 12.77 -11.76
C LEU A 111 -3.99 13.17 -13.03
N LEU A 112 -2.85 12.50 -13.27
CA LEU A 112 -1.91 12.82 -14.35
C LEU A 112 -1.57 11.58 -15.22
N PRO A 113 -2.56 10.85 -15.77
CA PRO A 113 -2.33 9.61 -16.51
C PRO A 113 -1.55 9.77 -17.82
N GLU A 114 -1.71 10.91 -18.50
CA GLU A 114 -1.13 11.19 -19.82
C GLU A 114 0.29 11.78 -19.74
N GLU A 115 0.73 12.16 -18.55
CA GLU A 115 2.08 12.70 -18.33
C GLU A 115 3.15 11.62 -18.55
N LYS A 116 4.33 12.05 -18.99
CA LYS A 116 5.48 11.17 -19.21
C LYS A 116 6.33 11.07 -17.95
N TRP A 117 5.99 10.13 -17.08
CA TRP A 117 6.70 9.86 -15.84
C TRP A 117 7.90 8.94 -16.06
N ASN A 118 8.96 9.12 -15.27
CA ASN A 118 9.91 8.06 -15.01
C ASN A 118 9.40 7.28 -13.79
N ASP A 119 8.53 6.30 -14.03
CA ASP A 119 7.82 5.57 -12.97
C ASP A 119 8.78 4.97 -11.93
N GLU A 120 9.94 4.45 -12.37
CA GLU A 120 10.94 3.87 -11.48
C GLU A 120 11.57 4.93 -10.55
N ALA A 121 11.92 6.10 -11.10
CA ALA A 121 12.48 7.19 -10.29
C ALA A 121 11.46 7.70 -9.26
N GLU A 122 10.18 7.71 -9.60
CA GLU A 122 9.10 8.18 -8.72
C GLU A 122 8.80 7.18 -7.60
N ILE A 123 8.92 5.88 -7.89
CA ILE A 123 8.90 4.83 -6.86
C ILE A 123 10.05 5.01 -5.89
N GLU A 124 11.29 5.17 -6.38
CA GLU A 124 12.46 5.35 -5.50
C GLU A 124 12.39 6.66 -4.70
N ASN A 125 11.97 7.76 -5.31
CA ASN A 125 11.73 9.03 -4.60
C ASN A 125 10.68 8.87 -3.49
N THR A 126 9.64 8.06 -3.71
CA THR A 126 8.60 7.78 -2.70
C THR A 126 9.15 6.96 -1.53
N ILE A 127 10.18 6.14 -1.75
CA ILE A 127 10.83 5.33 -0.70
C ILE A 127 11.80 6.18 0.13
N GLN A 128 12.50 7.11 -0.50
CA GLN A 128 13.60 7.87 0.09
C GLN A 128 13.19 9.20 0.77
N PHE A 129 11.96 9.67 0.56
CA PHE A 129 11.42 10.90 1.15
C PHE A 129 10.93 10.70 2.59
#